data_AF-G3U6M5-F1
#
_entry.id   AF-G3U6M5-F1
#
_cell.length_a   1.000
_cell.length_b   1.000
_cell.length_c   1.000
_cell.angle_alpha   90.00
_cell.angle_beta   90.00
_cell.angle_gamma   90.00
#
_symmetry.space_group_name_H-M   'P 1'
#
loop_
_entity.id
_entity.type
_entity.pdbx_description
1 polymer ?
#
loop_
_entity_poly.entity_id
_entity_poly.type
_entity_poly.pdbx_seq_one_letter_code
_entity_poly.pdbx_strand_id
1 'polypeptide(L)'
;KPACLPLQLPYLIDGPHKLTQSNAILHYIARKHNLCGETEEEEIRMDILENQVMDTRMNFVMLCYNPDFEKLKPQYLEELPDKMRLFSEFLGQRPWFAGDKITFVDFLAYDVLDLNRIFDPKCLDAFPNLKDFMAHFEGLKRIAAYMKSSRFLPRPIYTNQAM
;
A
#
# COMPACT_ATOMS: atom_id res chain seq x y z
N LYS A 1 -27.87 -0.13 -21.95
CA LYS A 1 -26.46 -0.54 -21.74
C LYS A 1 -26.09 -0.09 -20.33
N PRO A 2 -25.74 -0.98 -19.39
CA PRO A 2 -25.36 -0.50 -18.07
C PRO A 2 -24.09 0.34 -18.23
N ALA A 3 -24.13 1.55 -17.69
CA ALA A 3 -23.03 2.50 -17.73
C ALA A 3 -21.87 1.90 -16.93
N CYS A 4 -20.83 1.45 -17.63
CA CYS A 4 -19.56 1.16 -16.99
C CYS A 4 -18.84 2.51 -16.84
N LEU A 5 -18.35 2.80 -15.63
CA LEU A 5 -17.40 3.90 -15.39
C LEU A 5 -16.21 3.78 -16.39
N PRO A 6 -15.50 4.88 -16.71
CA PRO A 6 -14.55 4.93 -17.83
C PRO A 6 -13.51 3.79 -17.80
N LEU A 7 -13.04 3.36 -18.98
CA LEU A 7 -11.95 2.39 -19.13
C LEU A 7 -10.71 2.93 -18.41
N GLN A 8 -10.32 2.28 -17.31
CA GLN A 8 -9.19 2.66 -16.47
C GLN A 8 -8.40 1.41 -16.07
N LEU A 9 -7.09 1.57 -15.85
CA LEU A 9 -6.25 0.57 -15.21
C LEU A 9 -6.02 0.94 -13.72
N PRO A 10 -6.01 -0.04 -12.81
CA PRO A 10 -6.30 -1.46 -13.05
C PRO A 10 -7.80 -1.74 -13.26
N TYR A 11 -8.10 -2.87 -13.89
CA TYR A 11 -9.44 -3.46 -13.95
C TYR A 11 -9.43 -4.92 -13.47
N LEU A 12 -10.56 -5.40 -12.94
CA LEU A 12 -10.78 -6.81 -12.60
C LEU A 12 -12.05 -7.30 -13.30
N ILE A 13 -11.97 -8.50 -13.89
CA ILE A 13 -13.10 -9.22 -14.46
C ILE A 13 -13.26 -10.53 -13.69
N ASP A 14 -14.34 -10.66 -12.93
CA ASP A 14 -14.74 -11.89 -12.21
C ASP A 14 -16.16 -12.28 -12.65
N GLY A 15 -16.25 -13.16 -13.66
CA GLY A 15 -17.51 -13.56 -14.28
C GLY A 15 -18.31 -12.36 -14.82
N PRO A 16 -19.52 -12.08 -14.31
CA PRO A 16 -20.33 -10.93 -14.75
C PRO A 16 -19.82 -9.59 -14.17
N HIS A 17 -18.96 -9.62 -13.14
CA HIS A 17 -18.48 -8.41 -12.48
C HIS A 17 -17.29 -7.82 -13.23
N LYS A 18 -17.39 -6.52 -13.57
CA LYS A 18 -16.33 -5.73 -14.20
C LYS A 18 -16.09 -4.50 -13.36
N LEU A 19 -14.90 -4.41 -12.78
CA LEU A 19 -14.53 -3.41 -11.78
C LEU A 19 -13.32 -2.61 -12.29
N THR A 20 -13.32 -1.32 -12.00
CA THR A 20 -12.19 -0.38 -12.15
C THR A 20 -11.96 0.30 -10.79
N GLN A 21 -10.87 1.08 -10.67
CA GLN A 21 -10.35 1.63 -9.41
C GLN A 21 -9.73 0.57 -8.51
N SER A 22 -8.44 0.73 -8.19
CA SER A 22 -7.67 -0.21 -7.37
C SER A 22 -8.34 -0.50 -6.04
N ASN A 23 -8.82 0.53 -5.35
CA ASN A 23 -9.45 0.43 -4.05
C ASN A 23 -10.78 -0.34 -4.11
N ALA A 24 -11.61 -0.05 -5.12
CA ALA A 24 -12.87 -0.78 -5.33
C ALA A 24 -12.63 -2.27 -5.64
N ILE A 25 -11.58 -2.58 -6.40
CA ILE A 25 -11.14 -3.94 -6.69
C ILE A 25 -10.68 -4.65 -5.41
N LEU A 26 -9.86 -4.01 -4.58
CA LEU A 26 -9.38 -4.56 -3.31
C LEU A 26 -10.55 -4.83 -2.35
N HIS A 27 -11.45 -3.87 -2.18
CA HIS A 27 -12.69 -4.00 -1.41
C HIS A 27 -13.55 -5.18 -1.89
N TYR A 28 -13.71 -5.37 -3.20
CA TYR A 28 -14.45 -6.51 -3.76
C TYR A 28 -13.83 -7.86 -3.38
N ILE A 29 -12.51 -7.98 -3.50
CA ILE A 29 -11.78 -9.19 -3.12
C ILE A 29 -11.86 -9.40 -1.60
N ALA A 30 -11.69 -8.34 -0.82
CA ALA A 30 -11.68 -8.37 0.64
C ALA A 30 -13.00 -8.90 1.19
N ARG A 31 -14.14 -8.37 0.71
CA ARG A 31 -15.48 -8.83 1.11
C ARG A 31 -15.73 -10.31 0.78
N LYS A 32 -15.18 -10.83 -0.31
CA LYS A 32 -15.31 -12.26 -0.69
C LYS A 32 -14.54 -13.19 0.25
N HIS A 33 -13.59 -12.66 1.03
CA HIS A 33 -12.67 -13.43 1.85
C HIS A 33 -12.63 -13.00 3.32
N ASN A 34 -13.59 -12.17 3.78
CA ASN A 34 -13.66 -11.64 5.14
C ASN A 34 -12.36 -10.92 5.56
N LEU A 35 -11.83 -10.07 4.69
CA LEU A 35 -10.65 -9.22 4.93
C LEU A 35 -11.04 -7.75 5.11
N CYS A 36 -12.24 -7.49 5.61
CA CYS A 36 -12.75 -6.17 6.00
C CYS A 36 -12.81 -6.08 7.54
N GLY A 37 -13.14 -4.91 8.07
CA GLY A 37 -13.33 -4.73 9.50
C GLY A 37 -14.53 -5.54 9.99
N GLU A 38 -14.46 -6.02 11.22
CA GLU A 38 -15.57 -6.70 11.90
C GLU A 38 -16.22 -5.80 12.95
N THR A 39 -15.55 -4.69 13.31
CA THR A 39 -16.03 -3.69 14.26
C THR A 39 -15.93 -2.29 13.68
N GLU A 40 -16.73 -1.36 14.21
CA GLU A 40 -16.68 0.06 13.81
C GLU A 40 -15.27 0.65 13.96
N GLU A 41 -14.55 0.29 15.02
CA GLU A 41 -13.18 0.77 15.23
C GLU A 41 -12.22 0.25 14.14
N GLU A 42 -12.36 -1.01 13.72
CA GLU A 42 -11.56 -1.55 12.62
C GLU A 42 -11.89 -0.87 11.30
N GLU A 43 -13.17 -0.62 11.01
CA GLU A 43 -13.60 0.07 9.79
C GLU A 43 -13.09 1.53 9.77
N ILE A 44 -13.20 2.28 10.88
CA ILE A 44 -12.65 3.63 11.00
C ILE A 44 -11.15 3.63 10.70
N ARG A 45 -10.40 2.69 11.27
CA ARG A 45 -8.96 2.59 11.06
C ARG A 45 -8.62 2.25 9.61
N MET A 46 -9.42 1.38 9.00
CA MET A 46 -9.27 1.00 7.61
C MET A 46 -9.53 2.17 6.66
N ASP A 47 -10.61 2.92 6.86
CA ASP A 47 -10.98 4.08 6.05
C ASP A 47 -9.90 5.17 6.12
N ILE A 48 -9.40 5.47 7.32
CA ILE A 48 -8.30 6.43 7.50
C ILE A 48 -7.06 5.96 6.74
N LEU A 49 -6.67 4.70 6.93
CA LEU A 49 -5.43 4.18 6.36
C LEU A 49 -5.49 4.04 4.84
N GLU A 50 -6.61 3.59 4.28
CA GLU A 50 -6.81 3.47 2.84
C GLU A 50 -6.57 4.80 2.13
N ASN A 51 -7.14 5.89 2.68
CA ASN A 51 -6.96 7.24 2.13
C ASN A 51 -5.54 7.78 2.39
N GLN A 52 -5.00 7.59 3.59
CA GLN A 52 -3.64 8.05 3.92
C GLN A 52 -2.55 7.37 3.07
N VAL A 53 -2.72 6.08 2.77
CA VAL A 53 -1.86 5.33 1.84
C VAL A 53 -1.94 5.95 0.45
N MET A 54 -3.14 6.29 -0.02
CA MET A 54 -3.31 6.92 -1.34
C MET A 54 -2.62 8.28 -1.40
N ASP A 55 -2.78 9.13 -0.39
CA ASP A 55 -2.11 10.43 -0.32
C ASP A 55 -0.58 10.28 -0.31
N THR A 56 -0.06 9.34 0.48
CA THR A 56 1.38 9.04 0.55
C THR A 56 1.91 8.54 -0.80
N ARG A 57 1.18 7.62 -1.45
CA ARG A 57 1.50 7.12 -2.79
C ARG A 57 1.52 8.25 -3.81
N MET A 58 0.50 9.09 -3.82
CA MET A 58 0.38 10.19 -4.77
C MET A 58 1.46 11.25 -4.56
N ASN A 59 1.85 11.53 -3.31
CA ASN A 59 2.99 12.40 -3.00
C ASN A 59 4.28 11.89 -3.65
N PHE A 60 4.55 10.58 -3.53
CA PHE A 60 5.74 9.97 -4.13
C PHE A 60 5.65 9.89 -5.67
N VAL A 61 4.46 9.59 -6.23
CA VAL A 61 4.23 9.67 -7.69
C VAL A 61 4.53 11.06 -8.21
N MET A 62 4.03 12.12 -7.56
CA MET A 62 4.27 13.49 -7.99
C MET A 62 5.75 13.85 -7.99
N LEU A 63 6.52 13.37 -6.99
CA LEU A 63 7.97 13.52 -6.99
C LEU A 63 8.60 12.80 -8.19
N CYS A 64 8.32 11.50 -8.33
CA CYS A 64 8.92 10.64 -9.36
C CYS A 64 8.52 10.99 -10.79
N TYR A 65 7.54 11.85 -11.05
CA TYR A 65 7.24 12.30 -12.41
C TYR A 65 7.54 13.79 -12.62
N ASN A 66 8.19 14.44 -11.65
CA ASN A 66 8.53 15.84 -11.74
C ASN A 66 9.85 16.03 -12.52
N PRO A 67 9.90 16.88 -13.56
CA PRO A 67 11.16 17.19 -14.26
C PRO A 67 12.28 17.75 -13.36
N ASP A 68 11.94 18.33 -12.21
CA ASP A 68 12.87 18.82 -11.20
C ASP A 68 13.13 17.79 -10.07
N PHE A 69 12.93 16.49 -10.33
CA PHE A 69 13.08 15.39 -9.36
C PHE A 69 14.33 15.53 -8.47
N GLU A 70 15.50 15.74 -9.08
CA GLU A 70 16.78 15.83 -8.33
C GLU A 70 16.82 17.02 -7.36
N LYS A 71 16.08 18.11 -7.64
CA LYS A 71 15.99 19.27 -6.74
C LYS A 71 15.00 19.05 -5.60
N LEU A 72 13.93 18.28 -5.85
CA LEU A 72 12.84 18.03 -4.89
C LEU A 72 13.12 16.84 -3.98
N LYS A 73 13.91 15.87 -4.44
CA LYS A 73 14.25 14.65 -3.70
C LYS A 73 14.82 14.92 -2.30
N PRO A 74 15.74 15.88 -2.06
CA PRO A 74 16.26 16.14 -0.72
C PRO A 74 15.16 16.50 0.29
N GLN A 75 14.20 17.34 -0.11
CA GLN A 75 13.07 17.71 0.75
C GLN A 75 12.18 16.49 1.05
N TYR A 76 11.89 15.66 0.05
CA TYR A 76 11.11 14.44 0.30
C TYR A 76 11.80 13.52 1.31
N LEU A 77 13.11 13.36 1.21
CA LEU A 77 13.91 12.53 2.13
C LEU A 77 13.97 13.14 3.53
N GLU A 78 13.97 14.47 3.66
CA GLU A 78 13.90 15.16 4.95
C GLU A 78 12.55 14.93 5.66
N GLU A 79 11.45 14.92 4.90
CA GLU A 79 10.09 14.69 5.43
C GLU A 79 9.77 13.20 5.67
N LEU A 80 10.51 12.29 5.05
CA LEU A 80 10.20 10.86 5.05
C LEU A 80 10.17 10.24 6.46
N PRO A 81 11.10 10.54 7.39
CA PRO A 81 11.04 10.03 8.76
C PRO A 81 9.74 10.39 9.48
N ASP A 82 9.23 11.61 9.31
CA ASP A 82 7.97 12.02 9.92
C ASP A 82 6.77 11.28 9.33
N LYS A 83 6.76 11.04 8.00
CA LYS A 83 5.74 10.20 7.37
C LYS A 83 5.77 8.79 7.96
N MET A 84 6.95 8.17 8.07
CA MET A 84 7.10 6.81 8.64
C MET A 84 6.71 6.77 10.13
N ARG A 85 7.02 7.82 10.90
CA ARG A 85 6.61 7.96 12.29
C ARG A 85 5.10 7.90 12.45
N LEU A 86 4.33 8.58 11.60
CA LEU A 86 2.86 8.55 11.65
C LEU A 86 2.29 7.14 11.41
N PHE A 87 2.84 6.39 10.44
CA PHE A 87 2.45 4.98 10.24
C PHE A 87 2.82 4.11 11.46
N SER A 88 4.01 4.32 12.02
CA SER A 88 4.49 3.59 13.21
C SER A 88 3.59 3.85 14.43
N GLU A 89 3.24 5.11 14.69
CA GLU A 89 2.32 5.49 15.78
C GLU A 89 0.91 4.91 15.55
N PHE A 90 0.42 4.96 14.30
CA PHE A 90 -0.90 4.46 13.96
C PHE A 90 -1.00 2.93 14.12
N LEU A 91 0.02 2.17 13.69
CA LEU A 91 0.12 0.73 13.93
C LEU A 91 0.20 0.43 15.44
N GLY A 92 1.07 1.16 16.15
CA GLY A 92 1.32 0.98 17.57
C GLY A 92 1.92 -0.38 17.87
N GLN A 93 1.26 -1.14 18.75
CA GLN A 93 1.66 -2.49 19.15
C GLN A 93 0.85 -3.61 18.46
N ARG A 94 -0.04 -3.25 17.53
CA ARG A 94 -0.91 -4.23 16.86
C ARG A 94 -0.10 -5.04 15.84
N PRO A 95 -0.47 -6.31 15.59
CA PRO A 95 0.14 -7.10 14.52
C PRO A 95 -0.26 -6.60 13.13
N TRP A 96 -1.46 -6.03 13.00
CA TRP A 96 -2.02 -5.52 11.75
C TRP A 96 -2.61 -4.13 11.95
N PHE A 97 -2.75 -3.37 10.87
CA PHE A 97 -3.13 -1.97 10.96
C PHE A 97 -4.56 -1.75 11.45
N ALA A 98 -5.51 -2.61 11.07
CA ALA A 98 -6.89 -2.50 11.55
C ALA A 98 -7.05 -3.02 12.98
N GLY A 99 -6.34 -4.10 13.34
CA GLY A 99 -6.53 -4.80 14.60
C GLY A 99 -5.67 -6.06 14.73
N ASP A 100 -6.26 -7.13 15.25
CA ASP A 100 -5.57 -8.41 15.47
C ASP A 100 -5.58 -9.33 14.23
N LYS A 101 -6.45 -9.03 13.25
CA LYS A 101 -6.58 -9.78 12.00
C LYS A 101 -6.07 -8.97 10.83
N ILE A 102 -5.48 -9.67 9.87
CA ILE A 102 -5.09 -9.07 8.59
C ILE A 102 -6.35 -8.65 7.80
N THR A 103 -6.32 -7.46 7.24
CA THR A 103 -7.35 -6.95 6.33
C THR A 103 -6.70 -6.43 5.05
N PHE A 104 -7.49 -5.97 4.08
CA PHE A 104 -6.92 -5.51 2.81
C PHE A 104 -6.04 -4.26 2.95
N VAL A 105 -6.21 -3.44 3.99
CA VAL A 105 -5.38 -2.24 4.19
C VAL A 105 -3.95 -2.56 4.59
N ASP A 106 -3.67 -3.76 5.12
CA ASP A 106 -2.30 -4.21 5.36
C ASP A 106 -1.53 -4.43 4.05
N PHE A 107 -2.22 -4.86 2.99
CA PHE A 107 -1.61 -4.99 1.65
C PHE A 107 -1.29 -3.62 1.05
N LEU A 108 -2.16 -2.63 1.29
CA LEU A 108 -1.94 -1.24 0.88
C LEU A 108 -0.76 -0.61 1.65
N ALA A 109 -0.73 -0.80 2.97
CA ALA A 109 0.33 -0.29 3.83
C ALA A 109 1.68 -0.93 3.49
N TYR A 110 1.73 -2.26 3.32
CA TYR A 110 2.94 -2.96 2.88
C TYR A 110 3.50 -2.36 1.58
N ASP A 111 2.67 -2.16 0.56
CA ASP A 111 3.12 -1.64 -0.74
C ASP A 111 3.71 -0.22 -0.63
N VAL A 112 3.07 0.67 0.13
CA VAL A 112 3.59 2.05 0.32
C VAL A 112 4.83 2.09 1.21
N LEU A 113 4.92 1.24 2.23
CA LEU A 113 6.12 1.13 3.05
C LEU A 113 7.29 0.52 2.27
N ASP A 114 7.03 -0.52 1.47
CA ASP A 114 8.04 -1.14 0.60
C ASP A 114 8.55 -0.16 -0.45
N LEU A 115 7.65 0.61 -1.06
CA LEU A 115 7.96 1.68 -2.01
C LEU A 115 8.95 2.70 -1.43
N ASN A 116 8.73 3.13 -0.19
CA ASN A 116 9.62 4.07 0.49
C ASN A 116 10.93 3.40 0.94
N ARG A 117 10.88 2.16 1.44
CA ARG A 117 12.07 1.35 1.78
C ARG A 117 12.97 1.13 0.56
N ILE A 118 12.37 0.99 -0.61
CA ILE A 118 13.05 0.88 -1.88
C ILE A 118 13.76 2.19 -2.26
N PHE A 119 13.15 3.33 -1.94
CA PHE A 119 13.64 4.65 -2.27
C PHE A 119 14.76 5.11 -1.33
N ASP A 120 14.56 4.88 -0.03
CA ASP A 120 15.55 5.02 1.03
C ASP A 120 15.56 3.76 1.90
N PRO A 121 16.54 2.86 1.71
CA PRO A 121 16.65 1.61 2.47
C PRO A 121 16.68 1.75 3.99
N LYS A 122 17.00 2.93 4.52
CA LYS A 122 17.11 3.20 5.95
C LYS A 122 15.85 3.84 6.54
N CYS A 123 14.83 4.15 5.73
CA CYS A 123 13.68 4.93 6.20
C CYS A 123 12.87 4.25 7.31
N LEU A 124 13.01 2.93 7.48
CA LEU A 124 12.34 2.14 8.52
C LEU A 124 13.24 1.80 9.72
N ASP A 125 14.53 2.19 9.71
CA ASP A 125 15.49 1.72 10.73
C ASP A 125 15.13 2.17 12.15
N ALA A 126 14.57 3.38 12.28
CA ALA A 126 14.10 3.96 13.52
C ALA A 126 12.75 3.43 14.01
N PHE A 127 12.07 2.58 13.23
CA PHE A 127 10.71 2.12 13.50
C PHE A 127 10.65 0.58 13.57
N PRO A 128 11.05 -0.04 14.70
CA PRO A 128 11.07 -1.49 14.84
C PRO A 128 9.73 -2.16 14.53
N ASN A 129 8.62 -1.57 14.98
CA ASN A 129 7.28 -2.10 14.72
C ASN A 129 6.93 -2.15 13.22
N LEU A 130 7.38 -1.18 12.42
CA LEU A 130 7.19 -1.21 10.98
C LEU A 130 8.08 -2.28 10.32
N LYS A 131 9.33 -2.46 10.78
CA LYS A 131 10.18 -3.55 10.28
C LYS A 131 9.59 -4.92 10.61
N ASP A 132 9.05 -5.07 11.81
CA ASP A 132 8.38 -6.30 12.25
C ASP A 132 7.12 -6.56 11.41
N PHE A 133 6.30 -5.53 11.15
CA PHE A 133 5.16 -5.62 10.23
C PHE A 133 5.57 -6.08 8.83
N MET A 134 6.61 -5.47 8.24
CA MET A 134 7.11 -5.83 6.92
C MET A 134 7.56 -7.30 6.89
N ALA A 135 8.34 -7.73 7.88
CA ALA A 135 8.81 -9.11 8.00
C ALA A 135 7.66 -10.10 8.22
N HIS A 136 6.65 -9.72 9.03
CA HIS A 136 5.47 -10.55 9.28
C HIS A 136 4.66 -10.74 7.99
N PHE A 137 4.40 -9.66 7.25
CA PHE A 137 3.67 -9.70 5.99
C PHE A 137 4.40 -10.56 4.93
N GLU A 138 5.70 -10.33 4.73
CA GLU A 138 6.55 -11.10 3.81
C GLU A 138 6.63 -12.58 4.23
N GLY A 139 6.54 -12.87 5.54
CA GLY A 139 6.56 -14.20 6.14
C GLY A 139 5.27 -15.01 5.97
N LEU A 140 4.16 -14.39 5.57
CA LEU A 140 2.90 -15.10 5.33
C LEU A 140 3.11 -16.17 4.26
N LYS A 141 2.76 -17.44 4.55
CA LYS A 141 3.07 -18.60 3.70
C LYS A 141 2.77 -18.39 2.22
N ARG A 142 1.62 -17.80 1.88
CA ARG A 142 1.21 -17.54 0.49
C ARG A 142 1.95 -16.35 -0.13
N ILE A 143 2.27 -15.32 0.65
CA ILE A 143 3.05 -14.15 0.21
C ILE A 143 4.50 -14.56 -0.04
N ALA A 144 5.15 -15.24 0.91
CA ALA A 144 6.50 -15.77 0.77
C ALA A 144 6.63 -16.68 -0.46
N ALA A 145 5.64 -17.54 -0.70
CA ALA A 145 5.62 -18.41 -1.89
C ALA A 145 5.42 -17.62 -3.18
N TYR A 146 4.57 -16.57 -3.16
CA TYR A 146 4.37 -15.69 -4.31
C TYR A 146 5.64 -14.91 -4.67
N MET A 147 6.31 -14.30 -3.68
CA MET A 147 7.54 -13.52 -3.86
C MET A 147 8.70 -14.35 -4.42
N LYS A 148 8.70 -15.67 -4.20
CA LYS A 148 9.67 -16.62 -4.77
C LYS A 148 9.30 -17.14 -6.16
N SER A 149 8.11 -16.81 -6.66
CA SER A 149 7.61 -17.31 -7.95
C SER A 149 7.94 -16.35 -9.10
N SER A 150 7.94 -16.86 -10.33
CA SER A 150 8.14 -16.05 -11.54
C SER A 150 7.02 -15.03 -11.82
N ARG A 151 5.91 -15.08 -11.06
CA ARG A 151 4.81 -14.12 -11.17
C ARG A 151 5.04 -12.84 -10.37
N PHE A 152 5.99 -12.85 -9.43
CA PHE A 152 6.28 -11.68 -8.63
C PHE A 152 6.98 -10.62 -9.47
N LEU A 153 6.44 -9.40 -9.45
CA LEU A 153 6.92 -8.28 -10.24
C LEU A 153 7.26 -7.09 -9.33
N PRO A 154 8.43 -7.08 -8.67
CA PRO A 154 8.83 -5.99 -7.78
C PRO A 154 9.32 -4.74 -8.55
N ARG A 155 9.66 -4.89 -9.84
CA ARG A 155 10.20 -3.83 -10.70
C ARG A 155 9.78 -4.03 -12.16
N PRO A 156 9.68 -2.95 -12.95
CA PRO A 156 9.72 -1.54 -12.53
C PRO A 156 8.46 -1.14 -11.74
N ILE A 157 8.57 -0.18 -10.82
CA ILE A 157 7.42 0.31 -10.03
C ILE A 157 6.58 1.29 -10.84
N TYR A 158 7.25 2.23 -11.51
CA TYR A 158 6.65 3.25 -12.34
C TYR A 158 6.91 2.99 -13.83
N THR A 159 6.21 3.73 -14.68
CA THR A 159 6.43 3.68 -16.13
C THR A 159 7.80 4.24 -16.49
N ASN A 160 8.21 4.04 -17.74
CA ASN A 160 9.49 4.52 -18.26
C ASN A 160 9.63 6.05 -18.33
N GLN A 161 8.58 6.80 -18.02
CA GLN A 161 8.59 8.27 -17.96
C GLN A 161 8.97 8.80 -16.57
N ALA A 162 9.00 7.95 -15.55
CA ALA A 162 9.33 8.38 -14.19
C ALA A 162 10.85 8.57 -14.00
N MET A 163 11.15 9.52 -13.11
CA MET A 163 12.41 10.02 -12.55
C MET A 163 12.99 11.19 -13.32
#